data_AF-A0A3M2AP54-F1
#
_entry.id   AF-A0A3M2AP54-F1
#
_cell.length_a   1.000
_cell.length_b   1.000
_cell.length_c   1.000
_cell.angle_alpha   90.00
_cell.angle_beta   90.00
_cell.angle_gamma   90.00
#
_symmetry.space_group_name_H-M   'P 1'
#
loop_
_entity.id
_entity.type
_entity.pdbx_description
1 polymer ?
#
loop_
_entity_poly.entity_id
_entity_poly.type
_entity_poly.pdbx_seq_one_letter_code
_entity_poly.pdbx_strand_id
1 'polypeptide(L)'
;MSVIDATPPLPNPGSESGAGQEPPPDEPVVIEDLAAVVRIPSLQRKIRRILDRMLSSFQFPEDSPFRLVSPEPGDGVLEYGLRWRDPESGLSLFAGMSWGDGGHDPLWEVRLEAATGTDPGPLRASGLLRMAARRAESRFSEWDRFWHEDQAEAGFLIGASAACTRFLEETNPDGTAAEYLAGALHALHRSGALDAVRSAVLAPPETN
;
A
#
# COMPACT_ATOMS: atom_id res chain seq x y z
N MET A 1 -11.01 86.30 -29.22
CA MET A 1 -9.87 86.35 -28.30
C MET A 1 -9.83 85.05 -27.53
N SER A 2 -8.68 84.37 -27.56
CA SER A 2 -8.32 83.14 -26.82
C SER A 2 -8.67 83.25 -25.33
N VAL A 3 -8.93 82.18 -24.56
CA VAL A 3 -8.05 81.03 -24.25
C VAL A 3 -8.92 79.82 -23.88
N ILE A 4 -8.61 78.65 -24.44
CA ILE A 4 -9.08 77.33 -23.95
C ILE A 4 -7.89 76.75 -23.19
N ASP A 5 -8.06 76.53 -21.88
CA ASP A 5 -7.16 75.70 -21.09
C ASP A 5 -7.82 74.35 -20.83
N ALA A 6 -7.00 73.31 -20.85
CA ALA A 6 -7.39 71.93 -21.05
C ALA A 6 -7.62 71.19 -19.72
N THR A 7 -8.73 70.46 -19.63
CA THR A 7 -8.88 69.34 -18.70
C THR A 7 -9.32 68.12 -19.51
N PRO A 8 -8.58 66.99 -19.48
CA PRO A 8 -8.99 65.79 -20.19
C PRO A 8 -10.23 65.14 -19.53
N PRO A 9 -11.10 64.47 -20.31
CA PRO A 9 -12.34 63.90 -19.82
C PRO A 9 -12.09 62.60 -19.03
N LEU A 10 -12.87 62.42 -17.96
CA LEU A 10 -13.04 61.13 -17.29
C LEU A 10 -13.73 60.14 -18.25
N PRO A 11 -13.22 58.91 -18.44
CA PRO A 11 -13.89 57.92 -19.26
C PRO A 11 -15.15 57.40 -18.56
N ASN A 12 -16.24 57.35 -19.33
CA ASN A 12 -17.55 56.80 -19.01
C ASN A 12 -17.48 55.32 -18.54
N PRO A 13 -18.44 54.89 -17.70
CA PRO A 13 -18.64 53.48 -17.41
C PRO A 13 -19.43 52.85 -18.57
N GLY A 14 -18.96 51.74 -19.11
CA GLY A 14 -19.81 50.88 -19.93
C GLY A 14 -19.10 50.14 -21.05
N SER A 15 -19.00 48.83 -20.84
CA SER A 15 -19.02 47.78 -21.85
C SER A 15 -17.68 47.39 -22.47
N GLU A 16 -16.94 46.55 -21.74
CA GLU A 16 -16.25 45.43 -22.37
C GLU A 16 -16.66 44.14 -21.65
N SER A 17 -17.08 43.16 -22.47
CA SER A 17 -17.51 41.84 -22.07
C SER A 17 -16.32 41.07 -21.51
N GLY A 18 -16.31 40.84 -20.19
CA GLY A 18 -15.62 39.71 -19.60
C GLY A 18 -16.64 38.63 -19.36
N ALA A 19 -16.60 37.54 -20.14
CA ALA A 19 -17.16 36.28 -19.68
C ALA A 19 -16.43 35.96 -18.38
N GLY A 20 -17.08 36.26 -17.25
CA GLY A 20 -16.63 35.81 -15.95
C GLY A 20 -16.69 34.29 -15.99
N GLN A 21 -15.56 33.65 -16.26
CA GLN A 21 -15.30 32.39 -15.58
C GLN A 21 -15.44 32.72 -14.11
N GLU A 22 -16.56 32.30 -13.52
CA GLU A 22 -16.64 32.17 -12.08
C GLU A 22 -15.35 31.45 -11.65
N PRO A 23 -14.59 32.01 -10.69
CA PRO A 23 -13.53 31.23 -10.09
C PRO A 23 -14.19 29.93 -9.60
N PRO A 24 -13.56 28.75 -9.81
CA PRO A 24 -14.10 27.55 -9.21
C PRO A 24 -14.32 27.84 -7.73
N PRO A 25 -15.45 27.41 -7.14
CA PRO A 25 -15.72 27.67 -5.74
C PRO A 25 -14.49 27.23 -4.93
N ASP A 26 -14.09 28.05 -3.96
CA ASP A 26 -13.09 27.73 -2.94
C ASP A 26 -13.62 26.56 -2.10
N GLU A 27 -13.73 25.38 -2.71
CA GLU A 27 -13.82 24.14 -1.99
C GLU A 27 -12.46 23.95 -1.30
N PRO A 28 -12.43 23.86 0.04
CA PRO A 28 -11.20 23.58 0.74
C PRO A 28 -10.69 22.25 0.20
N VAL A 29 -9.50 22.26 -0.41
CA VAL A 29 -8.80 21.03 -0.76
C VAL A 29 -8.61 20.27 0.54
N VAL A 30 -9.37 19.20 0.70
CA VAL A 30 -9.29 18.35 1.86
C VAL A 30 -7.91 17.69 1.83
N ILE A 31 -7.21 17.60 2.96
CA ILE A 31 -5.87 17.00 3.03
C ILE A 31 -5.92 15.54 2.51
N GLU A 32 -7.07 14.89 2.64
CA GLU A 32 -7.39 13.60 2.04
C GLU A 32 -7.25 13.58 0.48
N ASP A 33 -7.56 14.66 -0.23
CA ASP A 33 -7.37 14.77 -1.68
C ASP A 33 -5.89 14.96 -2.07
N LEU A 34 -5.08 15.57 -1.21
CA LEU A 34 -3.64 15.70 -1.43
C LEU A 34 -2.90 14.37 -1.19
N ALA A 35 -3.42 13.51 -0.31
CA ALA A 35 -2.88 12.17 -0.09
C ALA A 35 -3.22 11.21 -1.24
N ALA A 36 -4.40 11.36 -1.85
CA ALA A 36 -4.81 10.57 -3.01
C ALA A 36 -4.15 11.02 -4.33
N VAL A 37 -3.82 12.32 -4.47
CA VAL A 37 -3.32 12.88 -5.75
C VAL A 37 -1.81 13.13 -5.77
N VAL A 38 -1.15 13.40 -4.66
CA VAL A 38 0.27 13.75 -4.73
C VAL A 38 1.15 12.51 -4.59
N ARG A 39 1.44 11.91 -5.74
CA ARG A 39 2.63 11.10 -6.01
C ARG A 39 3.88 11.96 -5.81
N ILE A 40 4.17 12.36 -4.57
CA ILE A 40 5.31 13.23 -4.26
C ILE A 40 6.56 12.40 -4.58
N PRO A 41 7.43 12.82 -5.53
CA PRO A 41 8.64 12.07 -5.84
C PRO A 41 9.58 11.94 -4.64
N SER A 42 9.45 12.81 -3.62
CA SER A 42 10.17 12.66 -2.35
C SER A 42 9.59 11.56 -1.47
N LEU A 43 8.28 11.29 -1.53
CA LEU A 43 7.63 10.17 -0.84
C LEU A 43 8.04 8.84 -1.45
N GLN A 44 8.00 8.69 -2.77
CA GLN A 44 8.48 7.46 -3.43
C GLN A 44 9.96 7.18 -3.11
N ARG A 45 10.82 8.22 -3.15
CA ARG A 45 12.22 8.09 -2.72
C ARG A 45 12.34 7.69 -1.25
N LYS A 46 11.48 8.20 -0.38
CA LYS A 46 11.44 7.82 1.04
C LYS A 46 11.06 6.35 1.20
N ILE A 47 9.97 5.92 0.59
CA ILE A 47 9.49 4.53 0.65
C ILE A 47 10.55 3.58 0.08
N ARG A 48 11.19 3.93 -1.04
CA ARG A 48 12.29 3.14 -1.60
C ARG A 48 13.42 2.94 -0.60
N ARG A 49 13.88 3.98 0.11
CA ARG A 49 14.91 3.83 1.15
C ARG A 49 14.47 2.88 2.28
N ILE A 50 13.20 2.91 2.67
CA ILE A 50 12.65 2.02 3.70
C ILE A 50 12.64 0.57 3.18
N LEU A 51 12.21 0.35 1.94
CA LEU A 51 12.23 -0.97 1.29
C LEU A 51 13.65 -1.51 1.10
N ASP A 52 14.62 -0.66 0.75
CA ASP A 52 16.03 -1.05 0.65
C ASP A 52 16.58 -1.48 2.01
N ARG A 53 16.25 -0.75 3.09
CA ARG A 53 16.59 -1.14 4.46
C ARG A 53 15.92 -2.45 4.86
N MET A 54 14.64 -2.63 4.52
CA MET A 54 13.92 -3.88 4.77
C MET A 54 14.61 -5.06 4.07
N LEU A 55 14.99 -4.92 2.80
CA LEU A 55 15.72 -5.94 2.04
C LEU A 55 17.13 -6.22 2.58
N SER A 56 17.72 -5.24 3.26
CA SER A 56 19.00 -5.42 3.96
C SER A 56 18.83 -6.30 5.20
N SER A 57 17.67 -6.21 5.85
CA SER A 57 17.34 -6.95 7.08
C SER A 57 16.72 -8.32 6.81
N PHE A 58 16.04 -8.50 5.68
CA PHE A 58 15.39 -9.75 5.31
C PHE A 58 15.54 -10.04 3.81
N GLN A 59 16.03 -11.24 3.52
CA GLN A 59 16.00 -11.84 2.19
C GLN A 59 15.45 -13.25 2.31
N PHE A 60 14.62 -13.65 1.35
CA PHE A 60 14.20 -15.03 1.24
C PHE A 60 15.42 -15.92 0.96
N PRO A 61 15.50 -17.12 1.55
CA PRO A 61 16.48 -18.12 1.19
C PRO A 61 16.46 -18.44 -0.31
N GLU A 62 17.60 -18.84 -0.87
CA GLU A 62 17.73 -19.16 -2.30
C GLU A 62 16.79 -20.31 -2.73
N ASP A 63 16.46 -21.22 -1.83
CA ASP A 63 15.54 -22.35 -2.04
C ASP A 63 14.06 -21.99 -1.83
N SER A 64 13.74 -20.76 -1.41
CA SER A 64 12.35 -20.33 -1.25
C SER A 64 11.58 -20.37 -2.59
N PRO A 65 10.33 -20.86 -2.63
CA PRO A 65 9.53 -20.84 -3.86
C PRO A 65 9.14 -19.42 -4.28
N PHE A 66 9.16 -18.45 -3.37
CA PHE A 66 8.83 -17.06 -3.64
C PHE A 66 10.00 -16.33 -4.28
N ARG A 67 9.82 -15.90 -5.54
CA ARG A 67 10.83 -15.14 -6.30
C ARG A 67 10.44 -13.68 -6.41
N LEU A 68 11.38 -12.79 -6.15
CA LEU A 68 11.17 -11.36 -6.30
C LEU A 68 10.86 -11.06 -7.77
N VAL A 69 9.73 -10.39 -8.03
CA VAL A 69 9.27 -10.06 -9.39
C VAL A 69 10.16 -8.99 -10.00
N SER A 70 10.50 -7.97 -9.22
CA SER A 70 11.36 -6.86 -9.62
C SER A 70 12.09 -6.32 -8.39
N PRO A 71 13.40 -5.99 -8.50
CA PRO A 71 14.11 -5.25 -7.46
C PRO A 71 13.66 -3.79 -7.37
N GLU A 72 13.06 -3.25 -8.43
CA GLU A 72 12.42 -1.94 -8.37
C GLU A 72 10.99 -2.06 -7.82
N PRO A 73 10.63 -1.28 -6.78
CA PRO A 73 9.26 -1.27 -6.26
C PRO A 73 8.25 -0.88 -7.36
N GLY A 74 7.17 -1.63 -7.44
CA GLY A 74 6.06 -1.33 -8.33
C GLY A 74 5.29 -0.10 -7.85
N ASP A 75 4.82 0.70 -8.79
CA ASP A 75 3.95 1.86 -8.57
C ASP A 75 2.52 1.48 -8.99
N GLY A 76 1.84 0.74 -8.14
CA GLY A 76 0.45 0.35 -8.33
C GLY A 76 -0.50 1.55 -8.13
N VAL A 77 -1.78 1.36 -8.47
CA VAL A 77 -2.78 2.45 -8.32
C VAL A 77 -2.92 2.87 -6.85
N LEU A 78 -2.93 1.91 -5.94
CA LEU A 78 -3.16 2.09 -4.50
C LEU A 78 -2.05 1.47 -3.64
N GLU A 79 -0.88 1.22 -4.23
CA GLU A 79 0.25 0.62 -3.52
C GLU A 79 1.60 0.99 -4.13
N TYR A 80 2.62 1.07 -3.28
CA TYR A 80 4.00 1.19 -3.69
C TYR A 80 4.87 0.22 -2.88
N GLY A 81 5.45 -0.78 -3.54
CA GLY A 81 6.11 -1.86 -2.82
C GLY A 81 6.78 -2.92 -3.67
N LEU A 82 7.37 -3.90 -3.00
CA LEU A 82 8.02 -5.06 -3.60
C LEU A 82 7.04 -6.23 -3.63
N ARG A 83 7.16 -7.05 -4.67
CA ARG A 83 6.32 -8.23 -4.87
C ARG A 83 7.17 -9.47 -5.11
N TRP A 84 6.84 -10.55 -4.42
CA TRP A 84 7.35 -11.89 -4.72
C TRP A 84 6.21 -12.75 -5.24
N ARG A 85 6.52 -13.70 -6.12
CA ARG A 85 5.54 -14.64 -6.66
C ARG A 85 6.07 -16.06 -6.57
N ASP A 86 5.19 -16.97 -6.20
CA ASP A 86 5.36 -18.40 -6.41
C ASP A 86 4.58 -18.80 -7.66
N PRO A 87 5.27 -19.12 -8.78
CA PRO A 87 4.60 -19.45 -10.03
C PRO A 87 3.86 -20.79 -9.98
N GLU A 88 4.20 -21.70 -9.07
CA GLU A 88 3.54 -23.02 -8.98
C GLU A 88 2.20 -22.91 -8.26
N SER A 89 2.15 -22.19 -7.15
CA SER A 89 0.91 -22.01 -6.37
C SER A 89 0.06 -20.83 -6.82
N GLY A 90 0.60 -19.93 -7.66
CA GLY A 90 -0.10 -18.69 -7.99
C GLY A 90 -0.20 -17.71 -6.82
N LEU A 91 0.51 -17.94 -5.71
CA LEU A 91 0.55 -17.02 -4.58
C LEU A 91 1.51 -15.86 -4.85
N SER A 92 1.16 -14.67 -4.37
CA SER A 92 2.00 -13.48 -4.41
C SER A 92 2.12 -12.86 -3.02
N LEU A 93 3.32 -12.40 -2.66
CA LEU A 93 3.58 -11.63 -1.46
C LEU A 93 3.82 -10.18 -1.84
N PHE A 94 3.22 -9.26 -1.11
CA PHE A 94 3.48 -7.83 -1.18
C PHE A 94 4.13 -7.37 0.12
N ALA A 95 5.11 -6.48 0.02
CA ALA A 95 5.62 -5.69 1.14
C ALA A 95 5.83 -4.24 0.70
N GLY A 96 5.22 -3.31 1.41
CA GLY A 96 5.38 -1.89 1.11
C GLY A 96 4.29 -1.03 1.72
N MET A 97 3.99 0.07 1.05
CA MET A 97 2.97 1.01 1.51
C MET A 97 1.70 0.84 0.67
N SER A 98 0.54 0.80 1.32
CA SER A 98 -0.77 0.81 0.67
C SER A 98 -1.59 2.01 1.16
N TRP A 99 -2.43 2.58 0.29
CA TRP A 99 -3.31 3.70 0.65
C TRP A 99 -4.76 3.26 0.94
N GLY A 100 -5.09 1.99 0.65
CA GLY A 100 -6.45 1.46 0.74
C GLY A 100 -7.42 2.12 -0.24
N ASP A 101 -8.68 1.66 -0.22
CA ASP A 101 -9.78 2.32 -0.93
C ASP A 101 -10.39 3.41 -0.02
N GLY A 102 -10.55 4.64 -0.52
CA GLY A 102 -11.37 5.67 0.15
C GLY A 102 -10.65 6.73 1.00
N GLY A 103 -9.35 6.95 0.83
CA GLY A 103 -8.65 8.08 1.46
C GLY A 103 -8.30 7.87 2.94
N HIS A 104 -8.15 6.63 3.38
CA HIS A 104 -7.67 6.28 4.71
C HIS A 104 -6.17 6.57 4.88
N ASP A 105 -5.71 6.60 6.14
CA ASP A 105 -4.29 6.73 6.48
C ASP A 105 -3.47 5.65 5.74
N PRO A 106 -2.33 6.02 5.11
CA PRO A 106 -1.48 5.04 4.45
C PRO A 106 -0.98 4.01 5.46
N LEU A 107 -0.90 2.76 5.04
CA LEU A 107 -0.48 1.62 5.83
C LEU A 107 0.88 1.11 5.33
N TRP A 108 1.74 0.74 6.28
CA TRP A 108 2.81 -0.21 6.02
C TRP A 108 2.24 -1.62 6.10
N GLU A 109 2.46 -2.42 5.06
CA GLU A 109 1.77 -3.68 4.91
C GLU A 109 2.67 -4.77 4.32
N VAL A 110 2.55 -5.97 4.91
CA VAL A 110 3.03 -7.22 4.35
C VAL A 110 1.85 -8.17 4.24
N ARG A 111 1.56 -8.65 3.03
CA ARG A 111 0.40 -9.51 2.81
C ARG A 111 0.63 -10.57 1.74
N LEU A 112 -0.01 -11.71 1.94
CA LEU A 112 -0.11 -12.81 1.00
C LEU A 112 -1.42 -12.69 0.23
N GLU A 113 -1.34 -12.86 -1.08
CA GLU A 113 -2.43 -12.69 -2.03
C GLU A 113 -2.51 -13.91 -2.94
N ALA A 114 -3.72 -14.25 -3.36
CA ALA A 114 -3.97 -15.17 -4.46
C ALA A 114 -3.90 -14.40 -5.79
N ALA A 115 -3.10 -14.86 -6.75
CA ALA A 115 -3.10 -14.26 -8.08
C ALA A 115 -4.44 -14.49 -8.79
N THR A 116 -4.74 -13.63 -9.77
CA THR A 116 -5.93 -13.76 -10.62
C THR A 116 -6.02 -15.16 -11.22
N GLY A 117 -7.11 -15.87 -10.95
CA GLY A 117 -7.35 -17.25 -11.40
C GLY A 117 -7.01 -18.34 -10.38
N THR A 118 -6.42 -17.99 -9.23
CA THR A 118 -6.32 -18.89 -8.08
C THR A 118 -7.61 -18.80 -7.28
N ASP A 119 -8.28 -19.92 -6.98
CA ASP A 119 -9.46 -19.94 -6.12
C ASP A 119 -9.04 -20.13 -4.64
N PRO A 120 -9.09 -19.08 -3.81
CA PRO A 120 -8.79 -19.19 -2.39
C PRO A 120 -9.94 -19.75 -1.53
N GLY A 121 -11.10 -20.05 -2.11
CA GLY A 121 -12.28 -20.56 -1.40
C GLY A 121 -11.99 -21.74 -0.46
N PRO A 122 -11.26 -22.78 -0.89
CA PRO A 122 -10.88 -23.91 -0.03
C PRO A 122 -10.00 -23.52 1.17
N LEU A 123 -9.09 -22.55 1.00
CA LEU A 123 -8.24 -22.05 2.09
C LEU A 123 -9.07 -21.35 3.18
N ARG A 124 -10.11 -20.63 2.76
CA ARG A 124 -11.01 -19.88 3.64
C ARG A 124 -11.93 -20.83 4.41
N ALA A 125 -12.54 -21.79 3.71
CA ALA A 125 -13.48 -22.74 4.30
C ALA A 125 -12.84 -23.65 5.38
N SER A 126 -11.54 -23.96 5.24
CA SER A 126 -10.82 -24.86 6.14
C SER A 126 -10.31 -24.19 7.43
N GLY A 127 -10.41 -22.86 7.55
CA GLY A 127 -9.84 -22.11 8.67
C GLY A 127 -8.30 -22.06 8.69
N LEU A 128 -7.65 -22.53 7.62
CA LEU A 128 -6.19 -22.57 7.50
C LEU A 128 -5.57 -21.17 7.53
N LEU A 129 -6.22 -20.17 6.93
CA LEU A 129 -5.74 -18.78 6.97
C LEU A 129 -5.65 -18.25 8.40
N ARG A 130 -6.64 -18.55 9.24
CA ARG A 130 -6.64 -18.19 10.66
C ARG A 130 -5.52 -18.90 11.43
N MET A 131 -5.26 -20.17 11.13
CA MET A 131 -4.15 -20.91 11.74
C MET A 131 -2.79 -20.35 11.31
N ALA A 132 -2.64 -20.02 10.02
CA ALA A 132 -1.43 -19.44 9.46
C ALA A 132 -1.15 -18.05 10.07
N ALA A 133 -2.18 -17.19 10.18
CA ALA A 133 -2.08 -15.90 10.84
C ALA A 133 -1.61 -16.02 12.30
N ARG A 134 -2.21 -16.93 13.08
CA ARG A 134 -1.78 -17.18 14.47
C ARG A 134 -0.34 -17.68 14.59
N ARG A 135 0.11 -18.52 13.65
CA ARG A 135 1.50 -18.98 13.61
C ARG A 135 2.45 -17.82 13.34
N ALA A 136 2.13 -16.96 12.38
CA ALA A 136 2.92 -15.76 12.10
C ALA A 136 2.92 -14.77 13.28
N GLU A 137 1.76 -14.51 13.88
CA GLU A 137 1.58 -13.65 15.06
C GLU A 137 2.49 -14.08 16.22
N SER A 138 2.66 -15.39 16.46
CA SER A 138 3.56 -15.89 17.52
C SER A 138 5.04 -15.48 17.36
N ARG A 139 5.43 -15.02 16.17
CA ARG A 139 6.78 -14.54 15.83
C ARG A 139 6.82 -13.03 15.54
N PHE A 140 5.70 -12.33 15.67
CA PHE A 140 5.55 -10.90 15.32
C PHE A 140 4.85 -10.08 16.41
N SER A 141 4.45 -10.71 17.50
CA SER A 141 3.59 -10.13 18.55
C SER A 141 4.12 -8.86 19.21
N GLU A 142 5.42 -8.56 19.07
CA GLU A 142 6.02 -7.31 19.54
C GLU A 142 5.57 -6.07 18.73
N TRP A 143 5.16 -6.30 17.48
CA TRP A 143 4.75 -5.25 16.55
C TRP A 143 3.23 -5.12 16.52
N ASP A 144 2.57 -6.17 16.02
CA ASP A 144 1.14 -6.17 15.77
C ASP A 144 0.57 -7.59 15.64
N ARG A 145 -0.73 -7.65 15.41
CA ARG A 145 -1.45 -8.89 15.11
C ARG A 145 -1.48 -9.13 13.61
N PHE A 146 -1.37 -10.40 13.22
CA PHE A 146 -1.67 -10.80 11.86
C PHE A 146 -3.19 -10.91 11.67
N TRP A 147 -3.68 -10.28 10.60
CA TRP A 147 -5.05 -10.45 10.14
C TRP A 147 -5.14 -11.59 9.10
N HIS A 148 -6.36 -12.04 8.87
CA HIS A 148 -6.71 -13.00 7.82
C HIS A 148 -8.00 -12.56 7.14
N GLU A 149 -8.19 -12.95 5.88
CA GLU A 149 -9.35 -12.59 5.08
C GLU A 149 -10.19 -13.82 4.72
N ASP A 150 -11.41 -13.85 5.25
CA ASP A 150 -12.36 -14.96 5.11
C ASP A 150 -13.36 -14.72 3.96
N GLN A 151 -13.44 -13.51 3.39
CA GLN A 151 -14.36 -13.18 2.29
C GLN A 151 -13.96 -13.85 0.98
N ALA A 152 -14.86 -14.66 0.41
CA ALA A 152 -14.58 -15.52 -0.75
C ALA A 152 -14.06 -14.78 -2.00
N GLU A 153 -14.43 -13.52 -2.21
CA GLU A 153 -14.06 -12.75 -3.40
C GLU A 153 -12.78 -11.92 -3.23
N ALA A 154 -12.29 -11.78 -2.00
CA ALA A 154 -11.09 -10.98 -1.77
C ALA A 154 -9.85 -11.66 -2.38
N GLY A 155 -8.92 -10.87 -2.93
CA GLY A 155 -7.62 -11.39 -3.39
C GLY A 155 -6.64 -11.62 -2.23
N PHE A 156 -6.87 -10.99 -1.08
CA PHE A 156 -5.99 -11.03 0.09
C PHE A 156 -6.27 -12.27 0.94
N LEU A 157 -5.22 -12.82 1.57
CA LEU A 157 -5.32 -14.05 2.37
C LEU A 157 -4.96 -13.80 3.83
N ILE A 158 -3.73 -13.38 4.09
CA ILE A 158 -3.20 -13.09 5.43
C ILE A 158 -2.19 -11.96 5.33
N GLY A 159 -2.05 -11.18 6.39
CA GLY A 159 -1.05 -10.12 6.41
C GLY A 159 -0.93 -9.44 7.76
N ALA A 160 -0.05 -8.46 7.80
CA ALA A 160 0.12 -7.52 8.90
C ALA A 160 0.18 -6.11 8.32
N SER A 161 -0.59 -5.20 8.93
CA SER A 161 -0.67 -3.81 8.48
C SER A 161 -0.62 -2.87 9.67
N ALA A 162 0.10 -1.76 9.54
CA ALA A 162 0.19 -0.73 10.55
C ALA A 162 0.08 0.65 9.90
N ALA A 163 -0.67 1.56 10.51
CA ALA A 163 -0.74 2.94 10.04
C ALA A 163 0.65 3.58 10.02
N CYS A 164 0.98 4.29 8.95
CA CYS A 164 2.26 5.00 8.82
C CYS A 164 2.49 6.01 9.96
N THR A 165 1.40 6.58 10.49
CA THR A 165 1.40 7.52 11.61
C THR A 165 1.93 6.91 12.90
N ARG A 166 1.78 5.59 13.11
CA ARG A 166 2.25 4.87 14.29
C ARG A 166 3.74 5.05 14.57
N PHE A 167 4.55 5.19 13.52
CA PHE A 167 6.01 5.24 13.65
C PHE A 167 6.56 6.66 13.74
N LEU A 168 5.72 7.70 13.65
CA LEU A 168 6.20 9.08 13.59
C LEU A 168 6.86 9.57 14.88
N GLU A 169 6.48 8.99 16.02
CA GLU A 169 7.03 9.34 17.35
C GLU A 169 8.32 8.57 17.68
N GLU A 170 8.72 7.62 16.82
CA GLU A 170 9.94 6.84 17.00
C GLU A 170 11.19 7.67 16.76
N THR A 171 12.29 7.28 17.41
CA THR A 171 13.59 7.97 17.23
C THR A 171 14.09 7.87 15.77
N ASN A 172 13.74 6.79 15.08
CA ASN A 172 14.07 6.57 13.67
C ASN A 172 12.88 5.95 12.91
N PRO A 173 11.87 6.75 12.53
CA PRO A 173 10.62 6.25 11.93
C PRO A 173 10.83 5.36 10.71
N ASP A 174 11.75 5.75 9.82
CA ASP A 174 12.07 5.02 8.60
C ASP A 174 12.77 3.68 8.90
N GLY A 175 13.57 3.62 9.97
CA GLY A 175 14.18 2.38 10.45
C GLY A 175 13.14 1.44 11.04
N THR A 176 12.30 1.96 11.93
CA THR A 176 11.23 1.21 12.59
C THR A 176 10.23 0.64 11.56
N ALA A 177 9.85 1.41 10.54
CA ALA A 177 9.00 0.91 9.46
C ALA A 177 9.66 -0.21 8.65
N ALA A 178 10.97 -0.11 8.37
CA ALA A 178 11.71 -1.16 7.68
C ALA A 178 11.80 -2.44 8.53
N GLU A 179 12.01 -2.31 9.84
CA GLU A 179 12.03 -3.42 10.81
C GLU A 179 10.65 -4.08 10.93
N TYR A 180 9.58 -3.30 10.96
CA TYR A 180 8.21 -3.80 10.94
C TYR A 180 7.95 -4.68 9.71
N LEU A 181 8.24 -4.17 8.51
CA LEU A 181 8.02 -4.91 7.27
C LEU A 181 8.90 -6.18 7.21
N ALA A 182 10.18 -6.06 7.57
CA ALA A 182 11.11 -7.19 7.60
C ALA A 182 10.69 -8.24 8.63
N GLY A 183 10.24 -7.81 9.80
CA GLY A 183 9.72 -8.66 10.87
C GLY A 183 8.47 -9.41 10.43
N ALA A 184 7.56 -8.77 9.70
CA ALA A 184 6.35 -9.41 9.20
C ALA A 184 6.68 -10.48 8.13
N LEU A 185 7.58 -10.17 7.20
CA LEU A 185 8.08 -11.16 6.21
C LEU A 185 8.79 -12.33 6.91
N HIS A 186 9.65 -12.04 7.89
CA HIS A 186 10.34 -13.04 8.68
C HIS A 186 9.36 -13.94 9.43
N ALA A 187 8.33 -13.36 10.05
CA ALA A 187 7.31 -14.08 10.79
C ALA A 187 6.48 -15.00 9.88
N LEU A 188 6.04 -14.51 8.71
CA LEU A 188 5.33 -15.33 7.71
C LEU A 188 6.18 -16.53 7.27
N HIS A 189 7.46 -16.30 6.99
CA HIS A 189 8.36 -17.35 6.53
C HIS A 189 8.71 -18.35 7.64
N ARG A 190 9.23 -17.87 8.78
CA ARG A 190 9.80 -18.73 9.84
C ARG A 190 8.78 -19.44 10.70
N SER A 191 7.53 -19.01 10.66
CA SER A 191 6.42 -19.72 11.31
C SER A 191 5.88 -20.89 10.48
N GLY A 192 6.31 -21.03 9.22
CA GLY A 192 5.75 -21.99 8.27
C GLY A 192 4.34 -21.63 7.81
N ALA A 193 3.89 -20.39 8.02
CA ALA A 193 2.59 -19.91 7.55
C ALA A 193 2.51 -19.94 6.01
N LEU A 194 3.57 -19.48 5.33
CA LEU A 194 3.65 -19.52 3.87
C LEU A 194 3.57 -20.95 3.32
N ASP A 195 4.35 -21.88 3.90
CA ASP A 195 4.38 -23.27 3.44
C ASP A 195 3.06 -23.98 3.67
N ALA A 196 2.38 -23.67 4.79
CA ALA A 196 1.06 -24.23 5.09
C ALA A 196 0.01 -23.78 4.08
N VAL A 197 -0.04 -22.48 3.76
CA VAL A 197 -0.98 -21.94 2.76
C VAL A 197 -0.64 -22.49 1.38
N ARG A 198 0.64 -22.47 0.98
CA ARG A 198 1.11 -22.99 -0.30
C ARG A 198 0.75 -24.46 -0.50
N SER A 199 1.01 -25.29 0.51
CA SER A 199 0.71 -26.73 0.43
C SER A 199 -0.78 -26.99 0.26
N ALA A 200 -1.63 -26.17 0.87
CA ALA A 200 -3.07 -26.29 0.73
C ALA A 200 -3.59 -25.83 -0.64
N VAL A 201 -2.95 -24.82 -1.27
CA VAL A 201 -3.27 -24.42 -2.65
C VAL A 201 -2.86 -25.50 -3.66
N LEU A 202 -1.71 -26.13 -3.45
CA LEU A 202 -1.18 -27.16 -4.34
C LEU A 202 -1.81 -28.54 -4.13
N ALA A 203 -2.57 -28.73 -3.04
CA ALA A 203 -3.24 -29.99 -2.77
C ALA A 203 -4.31 -30.24 -3.84
N PRO A 204 -4.41 -31.47 -4.37
CA PRO A 204 -5.51 -31.80 -5.27
C PRO A 204 -6.85 -31.62 -4.54
N PRO A 205 -7.93 -31.23 -5.24
CA PRO A 205 -9.25 -31.15 -4.62
C PRO A 205 -9.61 -32.53 -4.08
N GLU A 206 -9.93 -32.61 -2.79
CA GLU A 206 -10.43 -33.85 -2.20
C GLU A 206 -11.73 -34.23 -2.93
N THR A 207 -11.67 -35.27 -3.75
CA THR A 207 -12.86 -35.90 -4.34
C THR A 207 -13.66 -36.51 -3.21
N ASN A 208 -14.70 -35.80 -2.75
CA ASN A 208 -15.80 -36.37 -1.97
C ASN A 208 -16.83 -37.04 -2.90
#